data_AF-A0A7R9DC08-F1
#
_entry.id   AF-A0A7R9DC08-F1
#
_cell.length_a   1.000
_cell.length_b   1.000
_cell.length_c   1.000
_cell.angle_alpha   90.00
_cell.angle_beta   90.00
_cell.angle_gamma   90.00
#
_symmetry.space_group_name_H-M   'P 1'
#
loop_
_entity.id
_entity.type
_entity.pdbx_description
1 polymer ?
#
loop_
_entity_poly.entity_id
_entity_poly.type
_entity_poly.pdbx_seq_one_letter_code
_entity_poly.pdbx_strand_id
1 'polypeptide(L)'
;MAGTVNEPTEEHAKVYENNLRFASKLLENEGIVGLIEPINCYSVPKYYLNSYEKGHIQVAQVPFRNEPNTSGEINYPYVFGLLEELGYQGWIGLEYKPLSSTKQGLGWMQISLVSFLRTYTGCSTPPPYCLDRSRSMFSEPSVTLSPL
;
A
#
# COMPACT_ATOMS: atom_id res chain seq x y z
N MET A 1 -6.27 14.68 -4.18
CA MET A 1 -5.24 14.89 -5.22
C MET A 1 -4.70 16.31 -5.12
N ALA A 2 -3.38 16.48 -5.22
CA ALA A 2 -2.73 17.79 -5.04
C ALA A 2 -2.82 18.72 -6.26
N GLY A 3 -3.22 18.18 -7.42
CA GLY A 3 -3.34 18.94 -8.67
C GLY A 3 -1.99 19.21 -9.36
N THR A 4 -2.06 19.88 -10.51
CA THR A 4 -0.88 20.27 -11.31
C THR A 4 -0.67 21.77 -11.26
N VAL A 5 0.57 22.22 -11.05
CA VAL A 5 0.93 23.64 -10.95
C VAL A 5 2.15 23.92 -11.83
N ASN A 6 2.05 24.93 -12.71
CA ASN A 6 3.16 25.27 -13.62
C ASN A 6 4.36 25.86 -12.89
N GLU A 7 4.13 26.83 -12.00
CA GLU A 7 5.15 27.49 -11.20
C GLU A 7 4.72 27.43 -9.73
N PRO A 8 5.22 26.43 -8.97
CA PRO A 8 4.90 26.29 -7.56
C PRO A 8 5.40 27.50 -6.77
N THR A 9 4.55 28.03 -5.90
CA THR A 9 4.89 29.13 -4.98
C THR A 9 4.56 28.72 -3.54
N GLU A 10 5.04 29.48 -2.56
CA GLU A 10 4.69 29.27 -1.16
C GLU A 10 3.17 29.36 -0.90
N GLU A 11 2.44 30.13 -1.69
CA GLU A 11 0.99 30.24 -1.54
C GLU A 11 0.27 28.93 -1.87
N HIS A 12 0.72 28.22 -2.91
CA HIS A 12 0.22 26.89 -3.23
C HIS A 12 0.46 25.91 -2.06
N ALA A 13 1.62 26.02 -1.40
CA ALA A 13 1.92 25.21 -0.22
C ALA A 13 0.97 25.49 0.93
N LYS A 14 0.70 26.77 1.22
CA LYS A 14 -0.24 27.18 2.26
C LYS A 14 -1.66 26.71 1.97
N VAL A 15 -2.15 26.88 0.75
CA VAL A 15 -3.48 26.39 0.35
C VAL A 15 -3.57 24.87 0.48
N TYR A 16 -2.55 24.16 0.00
CA TYR A 16 -2.50 22.70 0.09
C TYR A 16 -2.52 22.23 1.55
N GLU A 17 -1.68 22.82 2.41
CA GLU A 17 -1.63 22.53 3.84
C GLU A 17 -2.97 22.83 4.52
N ASN A 18 -3.60 23.98 4.23
CA ASN A 18 -4.88 24.34 4.79
C ASN A 18 -5.98 23.35 4.42
N ASN A 19 -6.01 22.88 3.17
CA ASN A 19 -6.94 21.86 2.71
C ASN A 19 -6.72 20.52 3.45
N LEU A 20 -5.47 20.12 3.66
CA LEU A 20 -5.15 18.92 4.43
C LEU A 20 -5.59 19.05 5.89
N ARG A 21 -5.34 20.20 6.53
CA ARG A 21 -5.77 20.46 7.91
C ARG A 21 -7.29 20.41 8.04
N PHE A 22 -8.02 20.95 7.06
CA PHE A 22 -9.47 20.88 7.02
C PHE A 22 -9.96 19.44 6.86
N ALA A 23 -9.44 18.71 5.88
CA ALA A 23 -9.79 17.31 5.63
C ALA A 23 -9.47 16.42 6.84
N SER A 24 -8.30 16.61 7.47
CA SER A 24 -7.88 15.83 8.64
C SER A 24 -8.90 15.90 9.77
N LYS A 25 -9.49 17.07 10.04
CA LYS A 25 -10.51 17.23 11.07
C LYS A 25 -11.80 16.46 10.75
N LEU A 26 -12.21 16.47 9.48
CA LEU A 26 -13.38 15.72 9.03
C LEU A 26 -13.13 14.21 9.12
N LEU A 27 -11.96 13.77 8.70
CA LEU A 27 -11.57 12.35 8.73
C LEU A 27 -11.44 11.84 10.17
N GLU A 28 -10.88 12.64 11.08
CA GLU A 28 -10.77 12.31 12.50
C GLU A 28 -12.15 12.08 13.15
N ASN A 29 -13.13 12.95 12.87
CA ASN A 29 -14.50 12.79 13.38
C ASN A 29 -15.15 11.48 12.94
N GLU A 30 -14.76 10.96 11.78
CA GLU A 30 -15.27 9.72 11.19
C GLU A 30 -14.36 8.50 11.48
N GLY A 31 -13.26 8.67 12.20
CA GLY A 31 -12.28 7.61 12.46
C GLY A 31 -11.57 7.09 11.20
N ILE A 32 -11.44 7.91 10.16
CA ILE A 32 -10.83 7.56 8.87
C ILE A 32 -9.39 8.05 8.82
N VAL A 33 -8.47 7.18 8.35
CA VAL A 33 -7.09 7.59 8.07
C VAL A 33 -7.00 8.13 6.64
N GLY A 34 -6.61 9.40 6.50
CA GLY A 34 -6.30 10.01 5.21
C GLY A 34 -4.89 9.66 4.74
N LEU A 35 -4.74 9.31 3.46
CA LEU A 35 -3.45 9.07 2.82
C LEU A 35 -3.17 10.14 1.76
N ILE A 36 -1.90 10.49 1.61
CA ILE A 36 -1.40 11.37 0.56
C ILE A 36 -0.53 10.55 -0.38
N GLU A 37 -0.82 10.63 -1.67
CA GLU A 37 -0.07 9.94 -2.71
C GLU A 37 0.74 10.94 -3.54
N PRO A 38 2.09 10.92 -3.41
CA PRO A 38 2.96 11.58 -4.34
C PRO A 38 2.95 10.87 -5.70
N ILE A 39 2.92 11.62 -6.79
CA ILE A 39 2.98 11.07 -8.15
C ILE A 39 4.25 11.57 -8.83
N ASN A 40 5.00 10.65 -9.43
CA ASN A 40 6.24 10.97 -10.12
C ASN A 40 6.00 11.91 -11.32
N CYS A 41 7.00 12.76 -11.60
CA CYS A 41 6.92 13.77 -12.66
C CYS A 41 6.92 13.19 -14.08
N TYR A 42 7.29 11.93 -14.28
CA TYR A 42 7.21 11.27 -15.59
C TYR A 42 5.78 10.90 -15.95
N SER A 43 5.04 10.39 -14.97
CA SER A 43 3.64 9.95 -15.15
C SER A 43 2.68 11.13 -15.17
N VAL A 44 2.91 12.12 -14.29
CA VAL A 44 2.14 13.37 -14.25
C VAL A 44 3.11 14.55 -14.11
N PRO A 45 3.56 15.12 -15.25
CA PRO A 45 4.40 16.31 -15.24
C PRO A 45 3.73 17.44 -14.43
N LYS A 46 4.52 18.13 -13.62
CA LYS A 46 4.09 19.28 -12.80
C LYS A 46 3.08 18.95 -11.68
N TYR A 47 2.94 17.68 -11.30
CA TYR A 47 2.16 17.32 -10.12
C TYR A 47 2.82 17.90 -8.84
N TYR A 48 2.01 18.54 -8.00
CA TYR A 48 2.50 19.33 -6.88
C TYR A 48 3.25 18.50 -5.82
N LEU A 49 2.83 17.26 -5.58
CA LEU A 49 3.51 16.32 -4.69
C LEU A 49 4.25 15.26 -5.49
N ASN A 50 5.50 15.53 -5.85
CA ASN A 50 6.33 14.62 -6.64
C ASN A 50 7.50 14.00 -5.85
N SER A 51 7.54 14.16 -4.52
CA SER A 51 8.57 13.59 -3.64
C SER A 51 8.05 12.41 -2.82
N TYR A 52 8.82 11.33 -2.81
CA TYR A 52 8.49 10.05 -2.17
C TYR A 52 8.58 10.07 -0.64
N GLU A 53 9.28 11.06 -0.05
CA GLU A 53 9.50 11.16 1.41
C GLU A 53 8.22 11.25 2.24
N LYS A 54 7.08 11.54 1.60
CA LYS A 54 5.78 11.82 2.24
C LYS A 54 4.68 10.82 1.85
N GLY A 55 5.03 9.74 1.14
CA GLY A 55 4.08 8.78 0.57
C GLY A 55 3.98 7.45 1.34
N HIS A 56 2.87 6.75 1.12
CA HIS A 56 2.73 5.33 1.46
C HIS A 56 3.38 4.43 0.40
N ILE A 57 3.63 3.15 0.70
CA ILE A 57 4.28 2.25 -0.26
C ILE A 57 3.25 1.73 -1.28
N GLN A 58 3.53 1.96 -2.56
CA GLN A 58 2.82 1.35 -3.69
C GLN A 58 3.83 0.69 -4.62
N VAL A 59 3.41 -0.37 -5.33
CA VAL A 59 4.31 -1.15 -6.18
C VAL A 59 3.74 -1.35 -7.59
N ALA A 60 4.61 -1.20 -8.59
CA ALA A 60 4.37 -1.50 -9.99
C ALA A 60 5.70 -1.62 -10.74
N GLN A 61 5.85 -2.63 -11.60
CA GLN A 61 7.12 -2.86 -12.30
C GLN A 61 7.45 -1.72 -13.27
N VAL A 62 8.72 -1.31 -13.27
CA VAL A 62 9.26 -0.28 -14.17
C VAL A 62 9.86 -0.95 -15.41
N PRO A 63 9.64 -0.40 -16.62
CA PRO A 63 9.07 0.92 -16.91
C PRO A 63 7.56 0.93 -17.21
N PHE A 64 6.93 -0.24 -17.36
CA PHE A 64 5.60 -0.33 -17.98
C PHE A 64 4.41 -0.32 -17.01
N ARG A 65 4.70 -0.22 -15.70
CA ARG A 65 3.70 -0.20 -14.62
C ARG A 65 2.85 -1.48 -14.59
N ASN A 66 3.47 -2.63 -14.82
CA ASN A 66 2.82 -3.96 -14.77
C ASN A 66 3.02 -4.65 -13.40
N GLU A 67 2.64 -5.93 -13.30
CA GLU A 67 2.81 -6.74 -12.10
C GLU A 67 4.27 -6.74 -11.61
N PRO A 68 4.53 -6.75 -10.28
CA PRO A 68 5.88 -6.75 -9.71
C PRO A 68 6.82 -7.87 -10.18
N ASN A 69 6.29 -8.97 -10.72
CA ASN A 69 7.07 -10.11 -11.21
C ASN A 69 7.31 -10.11 -12.73
N THR A 70 6.87 -9.09 -13.47
CA THR A 70 7.17 -8.99 -14.90
C THR A 70 8.62 -8.58 -15.12
N SER A 71 9.13 -8.81 -16.33
CA SER A 71 10.43 -8.26 -16.73
C SER A 71 10.46 -6.75 -16.53
N GLY A 72 11.55 -6.25 -15.94
CA GLY A 72 11.72 -4.85 -15.61
C GLY A 72 12.96 -4.61 -14.77
N GLU A 73 13.07 -3.40 -14.25
CA GLU A 73 14.29 -2.91 -13.61
C GLU A 73 14.33 -3.19 -12.09
N ILE A 74 13.17 -3.39 -11.46
CA ILE A 74 13.07 -3.51 -10.00
C ILE A 74 13.03 -4.99 -9.58
N ASN A 75 13.95 -5.37 -8.70
CA ASN A 75 13.94 -6.66 -8.00
C ASN A 75 13.00 -6.60 -6.79
N TYR A 76 11.71 -6.78 -7.02
CA TYR A 76 10.70 -6.74 -5.95
C TYR A 76 10.87 -7.78 -4.84
N PRO A 77 11.31 -9.03 -5.10
CA PRO A 77 11.66 -9.95 -4.03
C PRO A 77 12.65 -9.36 -3.01
N TYR A 78 13.70 -8.66 -3.47
CA TYR A 78 14.64 -7.98 -2.59
C TYR A 78 13.98 -6.84 -1.80
N VAL A 79 13.19 -6.00 -2.48
CA VAL A 79 12.50 -4.86 -1.84
C VAL A 79 11.54 -5.34 -0.75
N PHE A 80 10.75 -6.38 -1.01
CA PHE A 80 9.85 -6.96 -0.01
C PHE A 80 10.62 -7.55 1.18
N GLY A 81 11.74 -8.22 0.93
CA GLY A 81 12.62 -8.70 2.00
C GLY A 81 13.17 -7.56 2.88
N LEU A 82 13.54 -6.43 2.28
CA LEU A 82 14.00 -5.26 3.02
C LEU A 82 12.89 -4.62 3.87
N LEU A 83 11.66 -4.52 3.35
CA LEU A 83 10.53 -4.01 4.11
C LEU A 83 10.21 -4.88 5.32
N GLU A 84 10.36 -6.20 5.16
CA GLU A 84 10.22 -7.16 6.26
C GLU A 84 11.32 -6.99 7.31
N GLU A 85 12.59 -6.88 6.90
CA GLU A 85 13.73 -6.65 7.80
C GLU A 85 13.58 -5.36 8.61
N LEU A 86 13.05 -4.31 7.98
CA LEU A 86 12.77 -3.02 8.62
C LEU A 86 11.49 -3.02 9.48
N GLY A 87 10.76 -4.14 9.54
CA GLY A 87 9.59 -4.32 10.37
C GLY A 87 8.36 -3.52 9.90
N TYR A 88 8.26 -3.19 8.62
CA TYR A 88 7.14 -2.44 8.07
C TYR A 88 5.79 -3.16 8.28
N GLN A 89 4.85 -2.53 9.00
CA GLN A 89 3.52 -3.09 9.31
C GLN A 89 2.38 -2.43 8.51
N GLY A 90 2.70 -1.53 7.58
CA GLY A 90 1.70 -0.83 6.77
C GLY A 90 1.15 -1.69 5.63
N TRP A 91 0.20 -1.14 4.89
CA TRP A 91 -0.30 -1.74 3.66
C TRP A 91 0.68 -1.51 2.50
N ILE A 92 0.55 -2.29 1.42
CA ILE A 92 1.24 -2.04 0.15
C ILE A 92 0.17 -1.95 -0.93
N GLY A 93 0.06 -0.79 -1.57
CA GLY A 93 -0.91 -0.58 -2.64
C GLY A 93 -0.47 -1.27 -3.93
N LEU A 94 -1.39 -2.02 -4.55
CA LEU A 94 -1.16 -2.73 -5.82
C LEU A 94 -1.71 -1.94 -6.99
N GLU A 95 -1.00 -0.87 -7.36
CA GLU A 95 -1.44 0.06 -8.41
C GLU A 95 -0.65 -0.12 -9.70
N TYR A 96 -0.95 -1.22 -10.41
CA TYR A 96 -0.37 -1.55 -11.70
C TYR A 96 -1.44 -1.90 -12.74
N LYS A 97 -1.08 -1.87 -14.02
CA LYS A 97 -1.89 -2.33 -15.15
C LYS A 97 -1.57 -3.80 -15.41
N PRO A 98 -2.49 -4.74 -15.17
CA PRO A 98 -2.21 -6.15 -15.45
C PRO A 98 -1.82 -6.40 -16.91
N LEU A 99 -0.87 -7.30 -17.17
CA LEU A 99 -0.51 -7.70 -18.54
C LEU A 99 -1.61 -8.50 -19.25
N SER A 100 -2.47 -9.16 -18.47
CA SER A 100 -3.60 -9.97 -18.95
C SER A 100 -4.81 -9.73 -18.03
N SER A 101 -5.66 -10.72 -17.82
CA SER A 101 -6.68 -10.68 -16.77
C SER A 101 -6.03 -10.55 -15.39
N THR A 102 -6.63 -9.73 -14.51
CA THR A 102 -6.17 -9.54 -13.13
C THR A 102 -5.88 -10.87 -12.44
N LYS A 103 -6.80 -11.83 -12.53
CA LYS A 103 -6.69 -13.15 -11.88
C LYS A 103 -5.45 -13.92 -12.32
N GLN A 104 -5.09 -13.88 -13.60
CA GLN A 104 -3.88 -14.55 -14.11
C GLN A 104 -2.59 -13.85 -13.63
N GLY A 105 -2.64 -12.52 -13.47
CA GLY A 105 -1.51 -11.72 -12.99
C GLY A 105 -1.21 -11.86 -11.49
N LEU A 106 -2.07 -12.48 -10.67
CA LEU A 106 -1.89 -12.54 -9.21
C LEU A 106 -0.91 -13.63 -8.72
N GLY A 107 -0.31 -14.43 -9.62
CA GLY A 107 0.57 -15.53 -9.23
C GLY A 107 1.78 -15.12 -8.38
N TRP A 108 2.24 -13.87 -8.49
CA TRP A 108 3.35 -13.35 -7.69
C TRP A 108 3.03 -13.23 -6.20
N MET A 109 1.76 -12.98 -5.84
CA MET A 109 1.35 -12.87 -4.43
C MET A 109 1.44 -14.22 -3.70
N GLN A 110 1.29 -15.34 -4.41
CA GLN A 110 1.46 -16.67 -3.83
C GLN A 110 2.94 -17.01 -3.57
N ILE A 111 3.89 -16.34 -4.24
CA ILE A 111 5.31 -16.66 -4.16
C ILE A 111 6.02 -15.78 -3.12
N SER A 112 5.62 -14.50 -2.98
CA SER A 112 6.24 -13.58 -2.02
C SER A 112 5.69 -13.71 -0.59
N LEU A 113 4.43 -14.09 -0.40
CA LEU A 113 3.82 -14.22 0.94
C LEU A 113 4.03 -15.60 1.58
N VAL A 114 4.40 -16.65 0.83
CA VAL A 114 4.43 -18.04 1.35
C VAL A 114 5.80 -18.46 1.89
N SER A 115 6.90 -17.78 1.52
CA SER A 115 8.19 -17.95 2.22
C SER A 115 8.14 -17.51 3.70
N PHE A 116 7.09 -16.81 4.08
CA PHE A 116 6.83 -16.21 5.39
C PHE A 116 6.48 -17.24 6.49
N LEU A 117 5.95 -18.42 6.16
CA LEU A 117 5.46 -19.37 7.19
C LEU A 117 6.49 -20.43 7.62
N ARG A 118 7.66 -20.53 6.98
CA ARG A 118 8.63 -21.61 7.28
C ARG A 118 9.87 -21.22 8.08
N THR A 119 10.23 -19.95 8.16
CA THR A 119 11.50 -19.52 8.80
C THR A 119 11.35 -18.95 10.21
N TYR A 120 10.13 -18.63 10.66
CA TYR A 120 9.88 -18.05 11.99
C TYR A 120 9.60 -19.10 13.10
N THR A 121 10.36 -20.21 13.12
CA THR A 121 10.30 -21.20 14.22
C THR A 121 11.45 -21.10 15.22
N GLY A 122 12.32 -20.09 15.11
CA GLY A 122 13.57 -20.02 15.90
C GLY A 122 13.69 -18.93 16.95
N CYS A 123 12.74 -17.99 17.10
CA CYS A 123 12.87 -16.89 18.07
C CYS A 123 11.97 -17.12 19.28
N SER A 124 12.58 -17.41 20.44
CA SER A 124 11.92 -17.77 21.69
C SER A 124 11.29 -16.60 22.45
N THR A 125 11.14 -15.42 21.84
CA THR A 125 10.40 -14.29 22.43
C THR A 125 9.58 -13.56 21.37
N PRO A 126 8.24 -13.56 21.46
CA PRO A 126 7.41 -12.73 20.59
C PRO A 126 7.59 -11.23 20.94
N PRO A 127 7.62 -10.31 19.96
CA PRO A 127 7.51 -8.88 20.24
C PRO A 127 6.16 -8.57 20.93
N PRO A 128 6.08 -7.51 21.75
CA PRO A 128 4.99 -7.29 22.72
C PRO A 128 3.59 -7.01 22.16
N TYR A 129 3.36 -7.22 20.86
CA TYR A 129 2.11 -6.90 20.16
C TYR A 129 1.59 -8.06 19.28
N CYS A 130 1.90 -9.31 19.63
CA CYS A 130 1.22 -10.46 19.02
C CYS A 130 -0.26 -10.48 19.43
N LEU A 131 -1.12 -9.83 18.64
CA LEU A 131 -2.55 -10.14 18.62
C LEU A 131 -2.69 -11.61 18.15
N ASP A 132 -3.31 -12.43 19.00
CA ASP A 132 -3.60 -13.83 18.74
C ASP A 132 -4.31 -14.00 17.37
N ARG A 133 -3.61 -14.61 16.41
CA ARG A 133 -4.14 -14.93 15.06
C ARG A 133 -4.81 -16.32 15.00
N SER A 134 -5.32 -16.84 16.13
CA SER A 134 -6.08 -18.10 16.14
C SER A 134 -7.48 -18.01 15.50
N ARG A 135 -7.95 -16.84 15.05
CA ARG A 135 -9.17 -16.72 14.23
C ARG A 135 -8.86 -16.81 12.74
N SER A 136 -9.11 -17.98 12.15
CA SER A 136 -9.22 -18.13 10.69
C SER A 136 -10.34 -17.22 10.15
N MET A 137 -10.02 -16.36 9.20
CA MET A 137 -10.95 -15.43 8.55
C MET A 137 -11.87 -16.11 7.50
N PHE A 138 -11.93 -17.45 7.51
CA PHE A 138 -12.80 -18.27 6.66
C PHE A 138 -13.62 -19.22 7.55
N SER A 139 -14.67 -18.71 8.17
CA SER A 139 -15.79 -19.54 8.63
C SER A 139 -17.05 -18.95 8.02
N GLU A 140 -17.72 -19.71 7.14
CA GLU A 140 -18.98 -19.27 6.55
C GLU A 140 -20.03 -19.03 7.64
N PRO A 141 -20.84 -17.96 7.54
CA PRO A 141 -21.96 -17.80 8.45
C PRO A 141 -23.04 -18.82 8.10
N SER A 142 -23.22 -19.83 8.96
CA SER A 142 -24.39 -20.69 8.97
C SER A 142 -25.62 -19.85 9.32
N VAL A 143 -26.45 -19.55 8.30
CA VAL A 143 -27.74 -18.90 8.47
C VAL A 143 -28.75 -19.95 8.93
N THR A 144 -29.12 -19.93 10.21
CA THR A 144 -30.31 -20.65 10.70
C THR A 144 -31.54 -19.76 10.52
N LEU A 145 -32.46 -20.18 9.64
CA LEU A 145 -33.79 -19.58 9.53
C LEU A 145 -34.65 -20.05 10.71
N SER A 146 -35.10 -19.11 11.54
CA SER A 146 -36.16 -19.36 12.52
C SER A 146 -37.53 -19.33 11.81
N PRO A 147 -38.42 -20.30 12.03
CA PRO A 147 -39.74 -20.29 11.42
C PRO A 147 -40.64 -19.24 12.07
N LEU A 148 -41.53 -18.67 11.26
CA LEU A 148 -42.57 -17.70 11.60
C LEU A 148 -43.59 -18.25 12.61
#